data_AF-A0A8J4VQW1-F1
#
_entry.id   AF-A0A8J4VQW1-F1
#
_cell.length_a   1.000
_cell.length_b   1.000
_cell.length_c   1.000
_cell.angle_alpha   90.00
_cell.angle_beta   90.00
_cell.angle_gamma   90.00
#
_symmetry.space_group_name_H-M   'P 1'
#
loop_
_entity.id
_entity.type
_entity.pdbx_description
1 polymer ?
#
loop_
_entity_poly.entity_id
_entity_poly.type
_entity_poly.pdbx_seq_one_letter_code
_entity_poly.pdbx_strand_id
1 'polypeptide(L)'
;MAFRGKEMMKKVLKNVGEKNLAPGLKASLKKCIPDSKVVMGRAKRGLYAGRHIQFGNRVSEDGGNKSRRAWKPNVQEKRLFSYVLDRHVLVKVTTHALCCFDKAGGIDEYLLKTPDHKIDTEMGLYWKSRIEKMYEELGKRQVVFFSPEDEARFEQRFKDLKVAKRTARRDARRQMPGCINQTYAWRSILQSREVIHKGAVWIVGDGWMIDIWSHKWLPDLGQSRVILPRNGAGVEKGYINTGHPLAAIAAYEEILRLGLKPDKLTYNKLIYACVKTDKLDIAMHALEEMKDTAQKFGHDDLFPDVVTYTTLLKGLALCKDLL
;
A
#
# COMPACT_ATOMS: atom_id res chain seq x y z
N MET A 1 13.49 6.46 35.24
CA MET A 1 12.86 5.98 36.49
C MET A 1 11.61 5.14 36.21
N ALA A 2 11.73 3.92 35.66
CA ALA A 2 10.57 3.06 35.36
C ALA A 2 10.52 1.76 36.21
N PHE A 3 11.52 1.54 37.07
CA PHE A 3 11.53 0.47 38.09
C PHE A 3 10.39 0.60 39.12
N ARG A 4 9.67 1.73 39.09
CA ARG A 4 8.68 2.14 40.08
C ARG A 4 7.25 1.74 39.77
N GLY A 5 6.87 1.19 38.62
CA GLY A 5 5.44 0.88 38.35
C GLY A 5 4.88 -0.24 39.26
N LYS A 6 5.49 -1.43 39.18
CA LYS A 6 5.15 -2.57 40.05
C LYS A 6 5.55 -2.32 41.50
N GLU A 7 6.67 -1.64 41.77
CA GLU A 7 7.07 -1.26 43.13
C GLU A 7 6.18 -0.17 43.74
N MET A 8 5.69 0.80 42.96
CA MET A 8 4.69 1.77 43.42
C MET A 8 3.36 1.09 43.66
N MET A 9 2.91 0.17 42.79
CA MET A 9 1.73 -0.65 43.09
C MET A 9 1.93 -1.45 44.39
N LYS A 10 3.09 -2.09 44.57
CA LYS A 10 3.41 -2.86 45.78
C LYS A 10 3.49 -1.94 47.01
N LYS A 11 4.01 -0.72 46.87
CA LYS A 11 4.01 0.32 47.93
C LYS A 11 2.61 0.85 48.21
N VAL A 12 1.78 1.11 47.21
CA VAL A 12 0.39 1.57 47.35
C VAL A 12 -0.45 0.49 48.02
N LEU A 13 -0.32 -0.77 47.60
CA LEU A 13 -0.96 -1.92 48.26
C LEU A 13 -0.46 -2.13 49.69
N LYS A 14 0.82 -1.90 49.95
CA LYS A 14 1.42 -1.95 51.30
C LYS A 14 0.96 -0.80 52.20
N ASN A 15 0.77 0.40 51.65
CA ASN A 15 0.39 1.61 52.39
C ASN A 15 -1.11 1.72 52.64
N VAL A 16 -1.95 1.33 51.67
CA VAL A 16 -3.42 1.39 51.77
C VAL A 16 -3.97 0.14 52.47
N GLY A 17 -3.24 -0.97 52.44
CA GLY A 17 -3.69 -2.27 52.96
C GLY A 17 -4.67 -2.95 52.01
N GLU A 18 -4.53 -4.26 51.77
CA GLU A 18 -5.32 -4.97 50.74
C GLU A 18 -6.83 -4.92 50.96
N LYS A 19 -7.29 -4.65 52.19
CA LYS A 19 -8.70 -4.61 52.59
C LYS A 19 -9.38 -3.26 52.33
N ASN A 20 -8.62 -2.17 52.15
CA ASN A 20 -9.18 -0.81 51.98
C ASN A 20 -9.23 -0.36 50.51
N LEU A 21 -8.86 -1.23 49.57
CA LEU A 21 -8.91 -0.91 48.14
C LEU A 21 -10.33 -1.11 47.62
N ALA A 22 -10.90 -0.09 46.96
CA ALA A 22 -12.21 -0.20 46.34
C ALA A 22 -12.27 -1.47 45.43
N PRO A 23 -13.36 -2.25 45.48
CA PRO A 23 -13.41 -3.59 44.89
C PRO A 23 -13.13 -3.64 43.38
N GLY A 24 -13.32 -2.52 42.65
CA GLY A 24 -12.96 -2.39 41.24
C GLY A 24 -11.55 -1.83 40.95
N LEU A 25 -10.95 -1.09 41.88
CA LEU A 25 -9.67 -0.39 41.65
C LEU A 25 -8.51 -1.39 41.50
N LYS A 26 -8.53 -2.50 42.25
CA LYS A 26 -7.52 -3.57 42.13
C LYS A 26 -7.54 -4.21 40.74
N ALA A 27 -8.73 -4.42 40.18
CA ALA A 27 -8.91 -4.99 38.85
C ALA A 27 -8.51 -4.02 37.74
N SER A 28 -8.87 -2.74 37.86
CA SER A 28 -8.45 -1.68 36.93
C SER A 28 -6.93 -1.47 36.95
N LEU A 29 -6.30 -1.45 38.13
CA LEU A 29 -4.83 -1.34 38.22
C LEU A 29 -4.12 -2.56 37.62
N LYS A 30 -4.66 -3.77 37.81
CA LYS A 30 -4.11 -4.99 37.20
C LYS A 30 -4.17 -4.93 35.67
N LYS A 31 -5.23 -4.38 35.08
CA LYS A 31 -5.35 -4.20 33.62
C LYS A 31 -4.29 -3.26 33.05
N CYS A 32 -3.87 -2.25 33.81
CA CYS A 32 -2.88 -1.27 33.38
C CYS A 32 -1.42 -1.79 33.50
N ILE A 33 -1.21 -2.94 34.14
CA ILE A 33 0.12 -3.53 34.32
C ILE A 33 0.24 -4.71 33.38
N PRO A 34 1.28 -4.77 32.53
CA PRO A 34 1.46 -5.91 31.65
C PRO A 34 1.63 -7.18 32.50
N ASP A 35 0.73 -8.14 32.29
CA ASP A 35 0.76 -9.50 32.85
C ASP A 35 1.86 -10.30 32.14
N SER A 36 3.09 -9.81 32.27
CA SER A 36 4.19 -10.32 31.50
C SER A 36 4.74 -11.56 32.21
N LYS A 37 4.30 -12.74 31.75
CA LYS A 37 4.86 -14.07 32.06
C LYS A 37 6.23 -14.21 31.41
N VAL A 38 7.07 -13.18 31.54
CA VAL A 38 8.37 -13.04 30.91
C VAL A 38 9.34 -13.94 31.64
N VAL A 39 9.58 -15.10 31.05
CA VAL A 39 10.47 -16.11 31.62
C VAL A 39 11.94 -15.66 31.56
N MET A 40 12.28 -14.74 30.65
CA MET A 40 13.65 -14.28 30.42
C MET A 40 13.92 -12.92 31.07
N GLY A 41 14.80 -12.85 32.07
CA GLY A 41 15.26 -11.57 32.65
C GLY A 41 15.83 -10.60 31.59
N ARG A 42 16.47 -11.13 30.53
CA ARG A 42 16.99 -10.34 29.41
C ARG A 42 15.91 -9.63 28.59
N ALA A 43 14.71 -10.20 28.49
CA ALA A 43 13.61 -9.60 27.74
C ALA A 43 13.09 -8.32 28.41
N LYS A 44 13.24 -8.17 29.73
CA LYS A 44 12.89 -6.94 30.45
C LYS A 44 13.70 -5.71 30.00
N ARG A 45 14.85 -5.93 29.36
CA ARG A 45 15.78 -4.86 28.90
C ARG A 45 15.88 -4.77 27.37
N GLY A 46 15.02 -5.47 26.63
CA GLY A 46 15.05 -5.44 25.16
C GLY A 46 13.67 -5.63 24.56
N LEU A 47 13.59 -5.65 23.23
CA LEU A 47 12.33 -5.79 22.51
C LEU A 47 12.27 -7.15 21.82
N TYR A 48 11.48 -8.05 22.39
CA TYR A 48 11.44 -9.47 21.98
C TYR A 48 10.15 -9.85 21.25
N ALA A 49 9.15 -8.97 21.22
CA ALA A 49 7.86 -9.16 20.56
C ALA A 49 7.20 -10.52 20.91
N GLY A 50 7.04 -10.82 22.20
CA GLY A 50 6.42 -12.07 22.68
C GLY A 50 7.30 -13.32 22.59
N ARG A 51 8.53 -13.23 22.05
CA ARG A 51 9.42 -14.39 21.93
C ARG A 51 10.15 -14.66 23.25
N HIS A 52 9.97 -15.87 23.77
CA HIS A 52 10.62 -16.32 25.00
C HIS A 52 11.39 -17.64 24.80
N ILE A 53 12.24 -17.98 25.77
CA ILE A 53 12.83 -19.32 25.81
C ILE A 53 11.70 -20.33 25.95
N GLN A 54 11.68 -21.30 25.05
CA GLN A 54 10.82 -22.46 25.17
C GLN A 54 11.59 -23.58 25.86
N PHE A 55 10.95 -24.27 26.79
CA PHE A 55 11.50 -25.43 27.47
C PHE A 55 10.77 -26.68 27.00
N GLY A 56 11.51 -27.76 26.79
CA GLY A 56 10.93 -29.04 26.39
C GLY A 56 11.97 -30.13 26.34
N ASN A 57 11.72 -31.16 25.54
CA ASN A 57 12.56 -32.34 25.47
C ASN A 57 13.14 -32.49 24.06
N ARG A 58 14.37 -32.98 23.96
CA ARG A 58 14.89 -33.66 22.78
C ARG A 58 14.52 -35.13 22.92
N VAL A 59 13.80 -35.67 21.94
CA VAL A 59 13.47 -37.09 21.90
C VAL A 59 14.43 -37.75 20.92
N SER A 60 15.09 -38.85 21.30
CA SER A 60 15.91 -39.64 20.37
C SER A 60 15.02 -40.30 19.32
N GLU A 61 15.51 -40.36 18.08
CA GLU A 61 14.77 -40.87 16.92
C GLU A 61 14.36 -42.33 17.09
N ASP A 62 15.31 -43.20 17.44
CA ASP A 62 15.05 -44.65 17.51
C ASP A 62 14.54 -45.13 18.88
N GLY A 63 15.09 -44.58 19.97
CA GLY A 63 14.90 -45.11 21.33
C GLY A 63 13.87 -44.38 22.21
N GLY A 64 13.22 -43.32 21.70
CA GLY A 64 12.26 -42.52 22.49
C GLY A 64 12.79 -41.84 23.77
N ASN A 65 14.11 -41.89 24.03
CA ASN A 65 14.77 -41.31 25.18
C ASN A 65 14.60 -39.79 25.19
N LYS A 66 14.16 -39.23 26.33
CA LYS A 66 13.85 -37.80 26.48
C LYS A 66 14.93 -37.08 27.28
N SER A 67 15.69 -36.19 26.63
CA SER A 67 16.63 -35.29 27.30
C SER A 67 16.05 -33.88 27.38
N ARG A 68 16.14 -33.19 28.54
CA ARG A 68 15.68 -31.81 28.66
C ARG A 68 16.51 -30.88 27.76
N ARG A 69 15.84 -29.95 27.06
CA ARG A 69 16.50 -28.88 26.29
C ARG A 69 15.74 -27.56 26.38
N ALA A 70 16.43 -26.49 26.04
CA ALA A 70 15.86 -25.16 25.91
C ALA A 70 16.13 -24.59 24.51
N TRP A 71 15.12 -23.95 23.90
CA TRP A 71 15.27 -23.21 22.66
C TRP A 71 15.34 -21.72 22.96
N LYS A 72 16.50 -21.12 22.66
CA LYS A 72 16.73 -19.68 22.86
C LYS A 72 16.34 -18.93 21.58
N PRO A 73 15.62 -17.80 21.67
CA PRO A 73 15.34 -16.99 20.50
C PRO A 73 16.63 -16.34 19.97
N ASN A 74 16.67 -16.09 18.66
CA ASN A 74 17.80 -15.39 18.04
C ASN A 74 17.71 -13.89 18.36
N VAL A 75 18.66 -13.40 19.18
CA VAL A 75 18.70 -12.02 19.68
C VAL A 75 19.93 -11.34 19.12
N GLN A 76 19.73 -10.17 18.53
CA GLN A 76 20.75 -9.35 17.90
C GLN A 76 20.74 -7.96 18.52
N GLU A 77 21.90 -7.36 18.69
CA GLU A 77 22.04 -5.97 19.12
C GLU A 77 22.09 -5.07 17.89
N LYS A 78 21.12 -4.16 17.76
CA LYS A 78 20.95 -3.33 16.56
C LYS A 78 20.71 -1.87 16.93
N ARG A 79 21.24 -0.98 16.09
CA ARG A 79 21.00 0.47 16.12
C ARG A 79 19.78 0.76 15.24
N LEU A 80 18.63 0.98 15.86
CA LEU A 80 17.38 1.29 15.15
C LEU A 80 17.16 2.80 15.15
N PHE A 81 16.82 3.36 14.00
CA PHE A 81 16.49 4.79 13.91
C PHE A 81 15.05 5.02 14.39
N SER A 82 14.88 5.97 15.30
CA SER A 82 13.57 6.47 15.74
C SER A 82 13.37 7.84 15.10
N TYR A 83 12.33 7.98 14.28
CA TYR A 83 11.98 9.23 13.60
C TYR A 83 11.53 10.29 14.60
N VAL A 84 10.79 9.88 15.63
CA VAL A 84 10.23 10.81 16.64
C VAL A 84 11.32 11.38 17.53
N LEU A 85 12.34 10.57 17.85
CA LEU A 85 13.47 10.98 18.67
C LEU A 85 14.64 11.54 17.86
N ASP A 86 14.54 11.51 16.53
CA ASP A 86 15.57 11.87 15.55
C ASP A 86 16.97 11.31 15.91
N ARG A 87 17.01 10.05 16.36
CA ARG A 87 18.25 9.43 16.81
C ARG A 87 18.24 7.92 16.67
N HIS A 88 19.44 7.35 16.57
CA HIS A 88 19.62 5.91 16.65
C HIS A 88 19.54 5.42 18.10
N VAL A 89 18.71 4.42 18.34
CA VAL A 89 18.52 3.76 19.62
C VAL A 89 19.14 2.36 19.54
N LEU A 90 20.10 2.08 20.42
CA LEU A 90 20.73 0.77 20.52
C LEU A 90 19.89 -0.16 21.39
N VAL A 91 19.40 -1.26 20.82
CA VAL A 91 18.58 -2.24 21.54
C VAL A 91 18.89 -3.67 21.16
N LYS A 92 18.72 -4.56 22.13
CA LYS A 92 18.68 -6.01 21.90
C LYS A 92 17.29 -6.39 21.43
N VAL A 93 17.22 -6.90 20.21
CA VAL A 93 16.01 -7.21 19.47
C VAL A 93 16.03 -8.64 18.99
N THR A 94 14.89 -9.30 18.95
CA THR A 94 14.79 -10.58 18.26
C THR A 94 14.70 -10.37 16.76
N THR A 95 15.11 -11.35 15.96
CA THR A 95 14.91 -11.29 14.49
C THR A 95 13.43 -11.14 14.12
N HIS A 96 12.54 -11.77 14.89
CA HIS A 96 11.09 -11.59 14.72
C HIS A 96 10.65 -10.14 15.00
N ALA A 97 11.18 -9.50 16.05
CA ALA A 97 10.87 -8.12 16.36
C ALA A 97 11.33 -7.17 15.22
N LEU A 98 12.50 -7.42 14.63
CA LEU A 98 12.98 -6.67 13.45
C LEU A 98 11.98 -6.75 12.29
N CYS A 99 11.54 -7.95 11.92
CA CYS A 99 10.53 -8.10 10.87
C CYS A 99 9.21 -7.41 11.21
N CYS A 100 8.80 -7.39 12.49
CA CYS A 100 7.62 -6.67 12.91
C CYS A 100 7.79 -5.15 12.79
N PHE A 101 9.00 -4.61 13.04
CA PHE A 101 9.30 -3.20 12.84
C PHE A 101 9.22 -2.85 11.35
N ASP A 102 9.85 -3.64 10.48
CA ASP A 102 9.84 -3.41 9.03
C ASP A 102 8.41 -3.47 8.48
N LYS A 103 7.60 -4.44 8.96
CA LYS A 103 6.19 -4.56 8.58
C LYS A 103 5.34 -3.38 9.07
N ALA A 104 5.65 -2.83 10.24
CA ALA A 104 4.94 -1.68 10.79
C ALA A 104 5.36 -0.36 10.13
N GLY A 105 6.56 -0.29 9.54
CA GLY A 105 7.16 0.92 8.98
C GLY A 105 8.19 1.60 9.89
N GLY A 106 8.69 0.92 10.92
CA GLY A 106 9.67 1.46 11.86
C GLY A 106 9.42 1.03 13.32
N ILE A 107 10.36 1.38 14.21
CA ILE A 107 10.22 1.08 15.65
C ILE A 107 9.12 1.91 16.31
N ASP A 108 9.03 3.21 15.98
CA ASP A 108 8.08 4.12 16.60
C ASP A 108 6.64 3.71 16.26
N GLU A 109 6.40 3.47 14.97
CA GLU A 109 5.11 3.05 14.44
C GLU A 109 4.68 1.68 14.98
N TYR A 110 5.63 0.75 15.14
CA TYR A 110 5.37 -0.52 15.79
C TYR A 110 4.90 -0.32 17.25
N LEU A 111 5.57 0.55 18.01
CA LEU A 111 5.22 0.80 19.41
C LEU A 111 3.83 1.42 19.54
N LEU A 112 3.47 2.35 18.65
CA LEU A 112 2.15 2.97 18.61
C LEU A 112 1.05 1.97 18.24
N LYS A 113 1.26 1.16 17.21
CA LYS A 113 0.29 0.15 16.74
C LYS A 113 0.11 -1.02 17.70
N THR A 114 1.14 -1.37 18.48
CA THR A 114 1.09 -2.53 19.37
C THR A 114 0.30 -2.18 20.63
N PRO A 115 -0.73 -2.98 21.00
CA PRO A 115 -1.47 -2.74 22.23
C PRO A 115 -0.61 -3.03 23.47
N ASP A 116 -0.86 -2.30 24.56
CA ASP A 116 0.02 -2.24 25.74
C ASP A 116 0.27 -3.61 26.37
N HIS A 117 -0.76 -4.45 26.45
CA HIS A 117 -0.66 -5.80 27.01
C HIS A 117 0.25 -6.74 26.21
N LYS A 118 0.50 -6.44 24.93
CA LYS A 118 1.36 -7.23 24.03
C LYS A 118 2.82 -6.74 24.06
N ILE A 119 3.07 -5.59 24.67
CA ILE A 119 4.42 -5.07 24.90
C ILE A 119 4.89 -5.64 26.25
N ASP A 120 5.65 -6.73 26.18
CA ASP A 120 6.09 -7.45 27.39
C ASP A 120 7.06 -6.65 28.28
N THR A 121 7.64 -5.57 27.73
CA THR A 121 8.76 -4.82 28.29
C THR A 121 8.30 -3.49 28.87
N GLU A 122 8.63 -3.22 30.14
CA GLU A 122 8.38 -1.93 30.81
C GLU A 122 9.06 -0.75 30.11
N MET A 123 10.28 -0.97 29.62
CA MET A 123 10.99 0.00 28.77
C MET A 123 10.21 0.31 27.49
N GLY A 124 9.60 -0.70 26.87
CA GLY A 124 8.81 -0.53 25.64
C GLY A 124 7.57 0.33 25.88
N LEU A 125 6.85 0.08 26.99
CA LEU A 125 5.72 0.92 27.41
C LEU A 125 6.15 2.36 27.70
N TYR A 126 7.27 2.55 28.39
CA TYR A 126 7.81 3.88 28.64
C TYR A 126 8.13 4.62 27.34
N TRP A 127 8.71 3.94 26.35
CA TRP A 127 8.97 4.52 25.04
C TRP A 127 7.71 4.86 24.29
N LYS A 128 6.71 3.98 24.32
CA LYS A 128 5.40 4.24 23.73
C LYS A 128 4.78 5.52 24.29
N SER A 129 4.67 5.63 25.62
CA SER A 129 4.11 6.83 26.26
C SER A 129 4.93 8.09 26.00
N ARG A 130 6.25 7.98 25.85
CA ARG A 130 7.11 9.10 25.49
C ARG A 130 6.86 9.55 24.05
N ILE A 131 6.75 8.61 23.12
CA ILE A 131 6.47 8.87 21.71
C ILE A 131 5.07 9.48 21.54
N GLU A 132 4.05 8.95 22.22
CA GLU A 132 2.69 9.49 22.21
C GLU A 132 2.65 10.96 22.66
N LYS A 133 3.33 11.29 23.78
CA LYS A 133 3.44 12.68 24.24
C LYS A 133 4.11 13.59 23.22
N MET A 134 5.18 13.12 22.58
CA MET A 134 5.85 13.91 21.53
C MET A 134 4.94 14.12 20.31
N TYR A 135 4.14 13.13 19.93
CA TYR A 135 3.13 13.29 18.88
C TYR A 135 2.01 14.26 19.29
N GLU A 136 1.58 14.25 20.55
CA GLU A 136 0.62 15.24 21.05
C GLU A 136 1.20 16.66 21.01
N GLU A 137 2.47 16.83 21.38
CA GLU A 137 3.18 18.11 21.29
C GLU A 137 3.34 18.56 19.84
N LEU A 138 3.73 17.64 18.94
CA LEU A 138 3.82 17.90 17.50
C LEU A 138 2.46 18.22 16.88
N GLY A 139 1.39 17.55 17.31
CA GLY A 139 0.03 17.81 16.84
C GLY A 139 -0.54 19.14 17.33
N LYS A 140 -0.16 19.60 18.53
CA LYS A 140 -0.49 20.93 19.05
C LYS A 140 0.32 22.03 18.39
N ARG A 141 1.49 21.69 17.85
CA ARG A 141 2.34 22.62 17.11
C ARG A 141 1.69 22.88 15.76
N GLN A 142 1.01 24.01 15.63
CA GLN A 142 0.59 24.51 14.32
C GLN A 142 1.84 24.70 13.45
N VAL A 143 2.05 23.78 12.52
CA VAL A 143 2.96 23.99 11.40
C VAL A 143 2.18 24.79 10.36
N VAL A 144 1.97 26.08 10.64
CA VAL A 144 1.38 27.00 9.67
C VAL A 144 2.40 27.21 8.55
N PHE A 145 2.24 26.47 7.46
CA PHE A 145 2.95 26.70 6.20
C PHE A 145 2.29 27.86 5.41
N PHE A 146 1.00 28.11 5.66
CA PHE A 146 0.18 29.15 5.04
C PHE A 146 -0.54 29.97 6.11
N SER A 147 -0.86 31.23 5.83
CA SER A 147 -1.73 32.04 6.68
C SER A 147 -3.16 31.45 6.68
N PRO A 148 -3.94 31.57 7.77
CA PRO A 148 -5.36 31.19 7.77
C PRO A 148 -6.16 31.84 6.62
N GLU A 149 -5.74 33.03 6.18
CA GLU A 149 -6.31 33.73 5.03
C GLU A 149 -6.05 33.00 3.70
N ASP A 150 -4.85 32.44 3.54
CA ASP A 150 -4.47 31.68 2.36
C ASP A 150 -5.21 30.33 2.30
N GLU A 151 -5.37 29.65 3.43
CA GLU A 151 -6.17 28.43 3.54
C GLU A 151 -7.63 28.68 3.14
N ALA A 152 -8.24 29.76 3.63
CA ALA A 152 -9.59 30.17 3.24
C ALA A 152 -9.69 30.49 1.74
N ARG A 153 -8.68 31.17 1.18
CA ARG A 153 -8.60 31.47 -0.25
C ARG A 153 -8.48 30.20 -1.10
N PHE A 154 -7.71 29.21 -0.66
CA PHE A 154 -7.60 27.92 -1.35
C PHE A 154 -8.92 27.16 -1.31
N GLU A 155 -9.56 27.09 -0.15
CA GLU A 155 -10.85 26.42 0.03
C GLU A 155 -11.92 27.04 -0.88
N GLN A 156 -11.94 28.37 -0.99
CA GLN A 156 -12.85 29.09 -1.86
C GLN A 156 -12.57 28.82 -3.34
N ARG A 157 -11.30 28.84 -3.76
CA ARG A 157 -10.89 28.44 -5.12
C ARG A 157 -11.32 27.01 -5.47
N PHE A 158 -11.19 26.06 -4.56
CA PHE A 158 -11.61 24.67 -4.80
C PHE A 158 -13.14 24.55 -4.93
N LYS A 159 -13.91 25.32 -4.15
CA LYS A 159 -15.37 25.38 -4.27
C LYS A 159 -15.79 25.98 -5.62
N ASP A 160 -15.18 27.08 -6.02
CA ASP A 160 -15.45 27.75 -7.30
C ASP A 160 -15.15 26.82 -8.49
N LEU A 161 -14.05 26.08 -8.43
CA LEU A 161 -13.68 25.09 -9.44
C LEU A 161 -14.70 23.95 -9.56
N LYS A 162 -15.22 23.45 -8.42
CA LYS A 162 -16.28 22.43 -8.43
C LYS A 162 -17.58 22.95 -9.03
N VAL A 163 -17.94 24.21 -8.75
CA VAL A 163 -19.12 24.86 -9.32
C VAL A 163 -18.94 25.05 -10.83
N ALA A 164 -17.78 25.53 -11.28
CA ALA A 164 -17.44 25.70 -12.69
C ALA A 164 -17.49 24.38 -13.48
N LYS A 165 -16.99 23.27 -12.91
CA LYS A 165 -17.13 21.94 -13.52
C LYS A 165 -18.59 21.50 -13.65
N ARG A 166 -19.44 21.83 -12.67
CA ARG A 166 -20.88 21.49 -12.70
C ARG A 166 -21.64 22.33 -13.73
N THR A 167 -21.34 23.62 -13.86
CA THR A 167 -21.97 24.49 -14.87
C THR A 167 -21.56 24.08 -16.28
N ALA A 168 -20.27 23.81 -16.53
CA ALA A 168 -19.80 23.31 -17.82
C ALA A 168 -20.51 22.01 -18.26
N ARG A 169 -20.73 21.06 -17.33
CA ARG A 169 -21.52 19.84 -17.60
C ARG A 169 -22.98 20.14 -17.93
N ARG A 170 -23.58 21.15 -17.29
CA ARG A 170 -24.97 21.56 -17.53
C ARG A 170 -25.11 22.28 -18.88
N ASP A 171 -24.15 23.12 -19.23
CA ASP A 171 -24.16 23.87 -20.49
C ASP A 171 -23.87 22.95 -21.70
N ALA A 172 -23.00 21.95 -21.53
CA ALA A 172 -22.84 20.86 -22.50
C ALA A 172 -24.13 20.08 -22.75
N ARG A 173 -24.99 19.90 -21.73
CA ARG A 173 -26.32 19.28 -21.89
C ARG A 173 -27.32 20.19 -22.61
N ARG A 174 -27.21 21.52 -22.44
CA ARG A 174 -28.10 22.51 -23.09
C ARG A 174 -27.79 22.71 -24.58
N GLN A 175 -26.51 22.60 -24.97
CA GLN A 175 -26.09 22.73 -26.37
C GLN A 175 -26.53 21.55 -27.26
N MET A 176 -27.12 20.48 -26.71
CA MET A 176 -27.74 19.38 -27.47
C MET A 176 -29.25 19.26 -27.17
N PRO A 177 -30.11 20.10 -27.76
CA PRO A 177 -31.56 19.98 -27.59
C PRO A 177 -32.09 18.85 -28.49
N GLY A 178 -32.53 17.74 -27.91
CA GLY A 178 -33.30 16.70 -28.63
C GLY A 178 -33.07 15.24 -28.22
N CYS A 179 -32.01 14.92 -27.47
CA CYS A 179 -31.66 13.53 -27.16
C CYS A 179 -31.99 13.13 -25.71
N ILE A 180 -33.25 13.29 -25.29
CA ILE A 180 -33.62 12.93 -23.91
C ILE A 180 -33.76 11.43 -23.70
N ASN A 181 -34.10 10.61 -24.70
CA ASN A 181 -34.16 9.15 -24.55
C ASN A 181 -33.90 8.39 -25.86
N GLN A 182 -32.64 8.28 -26.29
CA GLN A 182 -32.26 7.31 -27.32
C GLN A 182 -31.23 6.32 -26.76
N THR A 183 -31.45 5.04 -27.10
CA THR A 183 -30.64 3.90 -26.68
C THR A 183 -29.19 4.06 -27.14
N TYR A 184 -28.27 3.41 -26.40
CA TYR A 184 -26.83 3.48 -26.62
C TYR A 184 -26.39 3.25 -28.08
N ALA A 185 -27.12 2.41 -28.82
CA ALA A 185 -26.86 2.12 -30.23
C ALA A 185 -27.01 3.36 -31.13
N TRP A 186 -28.10 4.13 -30.99
CA TRP A 186 -28.36 5.30 -31.83
C TRP A 186 -27.38 6.45 -31.58
N ARG A 187 -26.90 6.60 -30.34
CA ARG A 187 -25.84 7.56 -30.01
C ARG A 187 -24.53 7.20 -30.70
N SER A 188 -24.17 5.91 -30.71
CA SER A 188 -22.96 5.42 -31.39
C SER A 188 -23.03 5.60 -32.91
N ILE A 189 -24.20 5.37 -33.51
CA ILE A 189 -24.41 5.53 -34.96
C ILE A 189 -24.36 6.99 -35.37
N LEU A 190 -25.01 7.89 -34.63
CA LEU A 190 -24.99 9.34 -34.89
C LEU A 190 -23.60 9.93 -34.72
N GLN A 191 -22.83 9.45 -33.75
CA GLN A 191 -21.46 9.90 -33.51
C GLN A 191 -20.48 9.38 -34.57
N SER A 192 -20.79 8.22 -35.16
CA SER A 192 -20.03 7.63 -36.28
C SER A 192 -20.50 8.13 -37.66
N ARG A 193 -21.53 8.98 -37.73
CA ARG A 193 -22.14 9.48 -38.97
C ARG A 193 -21.13 10.16 -39.89
N GLU A 194 -20.24 10.98 -39.35
CA GLU A 194 -19.19 11.62 -40.17
C GLU A 194 -18.25 10.59 -40.78
N VAL A 195 -17.94 9.53 -40.04
CA VAL A 195 -17.01 8.47 -40.47
C VAL A 195 -17.66 7.62 -41.57
N ILE A 196 -18.96 7.36 -41.45
CA ILE A 196 -19.77 6.65 -42.46
C ILE A 196 -19.95 7.51 -43.73
N HIS A 197 -20.24 8.80 -43.60
CA HIS A 197 -20.32 9.72 -44.76
C HIS A 197 -18.98 9.95 -45.45
N LYS A 198 -17.86 9.80 -44.71
CA LYS A 198 -16.50 9.80 -45.27
C LYS A 198 -16.09 8.46 -45.89
N GLY A 199 -17.01 7.48 -45.98
CA GLY A 199 -16.83 6.26 -46.76
C GLY A 199 -16.26 5.06 -46.00
N ALA A 200 -16.25 5.08 -44.67
CA ALA A 200 -15.79 3.93 -43.89
C ALA A 200 -16.80 2.76 -43.99
N VAL A 201 -16.36 1.65 -44.59
CA VAL A 201 -17.10 0.39 -44.66
C VAL A 201 -16.43 -0.62 -43.72
N TRP A 202 -17.21 -1.26 -42.84
CA TRP A 202 -16.69 -2.33 -41.98
C TRP A 202 -16.67 -3.64 -42.77
N ILE A 203 -15.48 -4.12 -43.12
CA ILE A 203 -15.29 -5.42 -43.78
C ILE A 203 -14.54 -6.33 -42.79
N VAL A 204 -15.21 -7.38 -42.32
CA VAL A 204 -14.56 -8.47 -41.56
C VAL A 204 -14.05 -9.51 -42.56
N GLY A 205 -12.94 -9.17 -43.23
CA GLY A 205 -12.15 -10.08 -44.07
C GLY A 205 -12.89 -10.92 -45.12
N ASP A 206 -12.12 -11.78 -45.77
CA ASP A 206 -12.50 -12.49 -47.00
C ASP A 206 -12.89 -13.95 -46.71
N GLY A 207 -12.95 -14.37 -45.44
CA GLY A 207 -13.22 -15.77 -45.03
C GLY A 207 -12.04 -16.74 -45.18
N TRP A 208 -10.90 -16.32 -45.71
CA TRP A 208 -9.71 -17.17 -45.93
C TRP A 208 -8.55 -16.94 -44.93
N MET A 209 -8.58 -15.85 -44.18
CA MET A 209 -7.43 -15.41 -43.36
C MET A 209 -7.57 -15.66 -41.85
N ILE A 210 -8.71 -16.20 -41.40
CA ILE A 210 -8.97 -16.50 -39.99
C ILE A 210 -9.56 -17.91 -39.89
N ASP A 211 -8.73 -18.89 -39.52
CA ASP A 211 -9.20 -20.23 -39.18
C ASP A 211 -9.67 -20.25 -37.72
N ILE A 212 -10.95 -19.94 -37.54
CA ILE A 212 -11.65 -19.91 -36.24
C ILE A 212 -11.67 -21.27 -35.52
N TRP A 213 -11.44 -22.39 -36.21
CA TRP A 213 -11.52 -23.73 -35.60
C TRP A 213 -10.18 -24.25 -35.07
N SER A 214 -9.08 -23.55 -35.38
CA SER A 214 -7.71 -23.99 -35.06
C SER A 214 -7.01 -23.14 -33.98
N HIS A 215 -7.67 -22.12 -33.42
CA HIS A 215 -7.04 -21.24 -32.44
C HIS A 215 -6.98 -21.83 -31.02
N LYS A 216 -5.86 -21.57 -30.34
CA LYS A 216 -5.35 -22.19 -29.10
C LYS A 216 -6.00 -21.65 -27.81
N TRP A 217 -7.34 -21.72 -27.69
CA TRP A 217 -8.08 -21.33 -26.46
C TRP A 217 -8.27 -22.48 -25.45
N LEU A 218 -7.71 -23.67 -25.70
CA LEU A 218 -7.52 -24.70 -24.67
C LEU A 218 -6.12 -24.59 -24.02
N PRO A 219 -6.02 -24.63 -22.68
CA PRO A 219 -4.75 -24.55 -21.97
C PRO A 219 -3.96 -25.86 -22.11
N ASP A 220 -2.72 -25.79 -22.60
CA ASP A 220 -1.79 -26.93 -22.56
C ASP A 220 -0.86 -26.84 -21.35
N LEU A 221 -0.65 -28.00 -20.71
CA LEU A 221 0.11 -28.24 -19.50
C LEU A 221 1.61 -28.30 -19.82
N GLY A 222 2.26 -27.15 -19.92
CA GLY A 222 3.72 -27.15 -19.94
C GLY A 222 4.34 -25.92 -20.57
N GLN A 223 4.59 -24.89 -19.76
CA GLN A 223 5.82 -24.08 -19.78
C GLN A 223 5.71 -22.95 -18.76
N SER A 224 5.86 -23.29 -17.47
CA SER A 224 6.30 -22.33 -16.46
C SER A 224 7.82 -22.25 -16.52
N ARG A 225 8.38 -21.23 -17.19
CA ARG A 225 9.75 -20.77 -16.91
C ARG A 225 9.78 -19.24 -16.83
N VAL A 226 10.01 -18.76 -15.62
CA VAL A 226 10.40 -17.38 -15.32
C VAL A 226 11.92 -17.32 -15.35
N ILE A 227 12.50 -16.48 -16.21
CA ILE A 227 13.88 -15.99 -16.08
C ILE A 227 13.89 -14.49 -16.42
N LEU A 228 14.31 -13.67 -15.46
CA LEU A 228 14.66 -12.25 -15.60
C LEU A 228 16.18 -12.13 -15.38
N PRO A 229 16.90 -11.25 -16.11
CA PRO A 229 18.07 -10.53 -15.60
C PRO A 229 17.62 -9.09 -15.27
N ARG A 230 17.59 -8.66 -14.00
CA ARG A 230 18.70 -8.26 -13.11
C ARG A 230 19.52 -7.10 -13.69
N ASN A 231 18.97 -5.88 -13.60
CA ASN A 231 19.60 -4.65 -13.07
C ASN A 231 18.67 -3.45 -13.31
N GLY A 232 17.90 -3.03 -12.29
CA GLY A 232 16.99 -1.86 -12.34
C GLY A 232 15.74 -1.95 -11.44
N ALA A 233 15.36 -3.15 -11.01
CA ALA A 233 14.06 -3.45 -10.40
C ALA A 233 13.81 -2.94 -8.95
N GLY A 234 14.65 -2.05 -8.43
CA GLY A 234 14.47 -1.48 -7.08
C GLY A 234 13.48 -0.31 -7.05
N VAL A 235 13.45 0.49 -8.11
CA VAL A 235 12.63 1.71 -8.18
C VAL A 235 11.23 1.37 -8.68
N GLU A 236 11.10 0.53 -9.71
CA GLU A 236 9.81 0.22 -10.33
C GLU A 236 8.83 -0.54 -9.44
N LYS A 237 9.30 -1.43 -8.56
CA LYS A 237 8.38 -2.34 -7.82
C LYS A 237 7.61 -1.63 -6.70
N GLY A 238 8.14 -0.52 -6.19
CA GLY A 238 7.54 0.25 -5.09
C GLY A 238 6.46 1.22 -5.53
N TYR A 239 6.66 1.93 -6.65
CA TYR A 239 5.71 2.95 -7.14
C TYR A 239 4.46 2.35 -7.81
N ILE A 240 4.56 1.14 -8.35
CA ILE A 240 3.56 0.57 -9.27
C ILE A 240 2.39 -0.12 -8.53
N ASN A 241 2.57 -0.49 -7.26
CA ASN A 241 1.48 -1.07 -6.44
C ASN A 241 0.63 -0.02 -5.70
N THR A 242 1.07 1.23 -5.60
CA THR A 242 0.40 2.25 -4.75
C THR A 242 -0.76 2.96 -5.46
N GLY A 243 -1.00 2.70 -6.74
CA GLY A 243 -2.12 3.31 -7.48
C GLY A 243 -1.99 4.83 -7.64
N HIS A 244 -0.79 5.38 -7.51
CA HIS A 244 -0.53 6.81 -7.75
C HIS A 244 -0.08 7.03 -9.20
N PRO A 245 -0.87 7.73 -10.03
CA PRO A 245 -0.61 7.87 -11.46
C PRO A 245 0.53 8.84 -11.72
N LEU A 246 0.72 9.84 -10.86
CA LEU A 246 1.81 10.80 -10.94
C LEU A 246 3.17 10.11 -10.76
N ALA A 247 3.25 9.07 -9.93
CA ALA A 247 4.46 8.30 -9.76
C ALA A 247 4.75 7.39 -10.97
N ALA A 248 3.70 6.84 -11.59
CA ALA A 248 3.84 6.06 -12.82
C ALA A 248 4.28 6.93 -14.01
N ILE A 249 3.73 8.15 -14.12
CA ILE A 249 4.12 9.14 -15.12
C ILE A 249 5.56 9.62 -14.89
N ALA A 250 5.93 9.96 -13.64
CA ALA A 250 7.31 10.36 -13.32
C ALA A 250 8.33 9.24 -13.60
N ALA A 251 7.96 7.98 -13.33
CA ALA A 251 8.80 6.83 -13.67
C ALA A 251 8.93 6.64 -15.19
N TYR A 252 7.86 6.85 -15.95
CA TYR A 252 7.88 6.83 -17.41
C TYR A 252 8.76 7.94 -17.99
N GLU A 253 8.62 9.16 -17.48
CA GLU A 253 9.45 10.31 -17.86
C GLU A 253 10.94 10.08 -17.51
N GLU A 254 11.24 9.43 -16.39
CA GLU A 254 12.61 9.09 -16.02
C GLU A 254 13.20 7.99 -16.92
N ILE A 255 12.39 7.00 -17.34
CA ILE A 255 12.81 5.98 -18.33
C ILE A 255 13.16 6.66 -19.67
N LEU A 256 12.33 7.60 -20.13
CA LEU A 256 12.60 8.38 -21.33
C LEU A 256 13.85 9.27 -21.18
N ARG A 257 14.02 9.91 -20.02
CA ARG A 257 15.18 10.77 -19.72
C ARG A 257 16.50 9.99 -19.70
N LEU A 258 16.47 8.74 -19.22
CA LEU A 258 17.63 7.85 -19.24
C LEU A 258 17.91 7.27 -20.64
N GLY A 259 17.11 7.63 -21.66
CA GLY A 259 17.24 7.12 -23.02
C GLY A 259 16.89 5.63 -23.15
N LEU A 260 16.25 5.06 -22.14
CA LEU A 260 15.82 3.67 -22.13
C LEU A 260 14.50 3.56 -22.87
N LYS A 261 14.39 2.58 -23.77
CA LYS A 261 13.17 2.35 -24.54
C LYS A 261 12.12 1.70 -23.63
N PRO A 262 10.93 2.29 -23.48
CA PRO A 262 9.87 1.67 -22.70
C PRO A 262 9.48 0.31 -23.30
N ASP A 263 9.41 -0.70 -22.46
CA ASP A 263 8.95 -2.03 -22.87
C ASP A 263 7.42 -2.14 -22.77
N LYS A 264 6.86 -3.19 -23.36
CA LYS A 264 5.43 -3.49 -23.31
C LYS A 264 4.87 -3.55 -21.88
N LEU A 265 5.68 -4.03 -20.93
CA LEU A 265 5.31 -4.09 -19.52
C LEU A 265 5.16 -2.68 -18.93
N THR A 266 6.04 -1.75 -19.29
CA THR A 266 6.01 -0.35 -18.88
C THR A 266 4.75 0.35 -19.38
N TYR A 267 4.40 0.19 -20.67
CA TYR A 267 3.15 0.74 -21.21
C TYR A 267 1.91 0.14 -20.55
N ASN A 268 1.85 -1.19 -20.40
CA ASN A 268 0.72 -1.86 -19.75
C ASN A 268 0.55 -1.41 -18.28
N LYS A 269 1.64 -1.19 -17.56
CA LYS A 269 1.61 -0.66 -16.18
C LYS A 269 1.18 0.81 -16.12
N LEU A 270 1.67 1.65 -17.04
CA LEU A 270 1.28 3.06 -17.14
C LEU A 270 -0.23 3.18 -17.40
N ILE A 271 -0.73 2.42 -18.39
CA ILE A 271 -2.14 2.34 -18.74
C ILE A 271 -2.97 1.86 -17.54
N TYR A 272 -2.53 0.83 -16.82
CA TYR A 272 -3.21 0.33 -15.62
C TYR A 272 -3.29 1.40 -14.50
N ALA A 273 -2.20 2.12 -14.26
CA ALA A 273 -2.16 3.19 -13.26
C ALA A 273 -3.10 4.36 -13.64
N CYS A 274 -3.11 4.76 -14.91
CA CYS A 274 -4.00 5.79 -15.43
C CYS A 274 -5.49 5.38 -15.35
N VAL A 275 -5.80 4.13 -15.69
CA VAL A 275 -7.15 3.56 -15.56
C VAL A 275 -7.62 3.53 -14.10
N LYS A 276 -6.76 3.11 -13.16
CA LYS A 276 -7.08 3.08 -11.73
C LYS A 276 -7.38 4.46 -11.13
N THR A 277 -6.95 5.53 -11.79
CA THR A 277 -7.06 6.91 -11.29
C THR A 277 -7.95 7.80 -12.15
N ASP A 278 -8.77 7.19 -13.01
CA ASP A 278 -9.78 7.89 -13.83
C ASP A 278 -9.18 8.91 -14.81
N LYS A 279 -7.92 8.69 -15.25
CA LYS A 279 -7.22 9.51 -16.24
C LYS A 279 -7.11 8.78 -17.58
N LEU A 280 -8.26 8.58 -18.21
CA LEU A 280 -8.38 7.83 -19.47
C LEU A 280 -7.73 8.54 -20.66
N ASP A 281 -7.68 9.86 -20.65
CA ASP A 281 -7.01 10.70 -21.65
C ASP A 281 -5.52 10.33 -21.79
N ILE A 282 -4.81 10.25 -20.66
CA ILE A 282 -3.39 9.88 -20.61
C ILE A 282 -3.22 8.40 -20.99
N ALA A 283 -4.14 7.53 -20.56
CA ALA A 283 -4.11 6.11 -20.91
C ALA A 283 -4.23 5.88 -22.43
N MET A 284 -5.09 6.65 -23.11
CA MET A 284 -5.26 6.56 -24.57
C MET A 284 -4.07 7.16 -25.32
N HIS A 285 -3.48 8.26 -24.82
CA HIS A 285 -2.24 8.79 -25.38
C HIS A 285 -1.09 7.77 -25.29
N ALA A 286 -0.94 7.09 -24.14
CA ALA A 286 0.06 6.04 -23.95
C ALA A 286 -0.15 4.83 -24.89
N LEU A 287 -1.40 4.49 -25.21
CA LEU A 287 -1.71 3.45 -26.20
C LEU A 287 -1.31 3.87 -27.62
N GLU A 288 -1.60 5.10 -28.00
CA GLU A 288 -1.25 5.61 -29.33
C GLU A 288 0.27 5.69 -29.49
N GLU A 289 0.97 6.17 -28.47
CA GLU A 289 2.43 6.20 -28.42
C GLU A 289 3.05 4.79 -28.49
N MET A 290 2.42 3.79 -27.84
CA MET A 290 2.81 2.38 -27.95
C MET A 290 2.64 1.82 -29.37
N LYS A 291 1.59 2.22 -30.10
CA LYS A 291 1.39 1.82 -31.51
C LYS A 291 2.38 2.51 -32.44
N ASP A 292 2.59 3.80 -32.26
CA ASP A 292 3.55 4.59 -33.04
C ASP A 292 4.98 4.07 -32.88
N THR A 293 5.37 3.72 -31.66
CA THR A 293 6.69 3.14 -31.37
C THR A 293 6.81 1.72 -31.93
N ALA A 294 5.79 0.88 -31.82
CA ALA A 294 5.77 -0.44 -32.44
C ALA A 294 5.92 -0.37 -33.96
N GLN A 295 5.22 0.57 -34.61
CA GLN A 295 5.26 0.77 -36.06
C GLN A 295 6.60 1.35 -36.55
N LYS A 296 7.24 2.24 -35.77
CA LYS A 296 8.54 2.84 -36.12
C LYS A 296 9.72 1.88 -35.98
N PHE A 297 9.68 0.96 -35.01
CA PHE A 297 10.82 0.09 -34.70
C PHE A 297 10.66 -1.35 -35.21
N GLY A 298 9.52 -1.71 -35.81
CA GLY A 298 9.31 -3.03 -36.44
C GLY A 298 9.38 -4.22 -35.47
N HIS A 299 9.17 -3.97 -34.17
CA HIS A 299 9.17 -5.00 -33.14
C HIS A 299 7.74 -5.46 -32.86
N ASP A 300 7.40 -6.69 -33.27
CA ASP A 300 6.12 -7.34 -32.96
C ASP A 300 5.84 -7.40 -31.45
N ASP A 301 6.89 -7.44 -30.63
CA ASP A 301 6.81 -7.53 -29.17
C ASP A 301 6.29 -6.25 -28.47
N LEU A 302 6.17 -5.13 -29.20
CA LEU A 302 5.70 -3.85 -28.65
C LEU A 302 4.23 -3.54 -29.02
N PHE A 303 3.56 -4.39 -29.81
CA PHE A 303 2.15 -4.18 -30.12
C PHE A 303 1.25 -4.35 -28.88
N PRO A 304 0.19 -3.54 -28.76
CA PRO A 304 -0.80 -3.70 -27.69
C PRO A 304 -1.38 -5.11 -27.67
N ASP A 305 -1.45 -5.70 -26.48
CA ASP A 305 -1.95 -7.06 -26.30
C ASP A 305 -3.32 -7.12 -25.64
N VAL A 306 -3.78 -8.35 -25.44
CA VAL A 306 -5.04 -8.61 -24.74
C VAL A 306 -5.04 -7.94 -23.36
N VAL A 307 -3.90 -7.87 -22.66
CA VAL A 307 -3.81 -7.21 -21.35
C VAL A 307 -3.98 -5.69 -21.48
N THR A 308 -3.37 -5.06 -22.51
CA THR A 308 -3.54 -3.62 -22.79
C THR A 308 -5.00 -3.27 -23.02
N TYR A 309 -5.67 -3.97 -23.95
CA TYR A 309 -7.06 -3.69 -24.31
C TYR A 309 -8.04 -4.06 -23.21
N THR A 310 -7.86 -5.20 -22.53
CA THR A 310 -8.74 -5.57 -21.39
C THR A 310 -8.60 -4.61 -20.22
N THR A 311 -7.42 -4.05 -19.98
CA THR A 311 -7.20 -3.03 -18.94
C THR A 311 -7.90 -1.73 -19.28
N LEU A 312 -7.81 -1.27 -20.54
CA LEU A 312 -8.53 -0.09 -21.02
C LEU A 312 -10.05 -0.29 -21.00
N LEU A 313 -10.53 -1.46 -21.41
CA LEU A 313 -11.96 -1.81 -21.39
C LEU A 313 -12.50 -1.84 -19.95
N LYS A 314 -11.75 -2.40 -18.99
CA LYS A 314 -12.10 -2.32 -17.55
C LYS A 314 -12.19 -0.88 -17.07
N GLY A 315 -11.26 -0.02 -17.49
CA GLY A 315 -11.31 1.41 -17.16
C GLY A 315 -12.52 2.11 -17.76
N LEU A 316 -12.78 1.92 -19.05
CA LEU A 316 -13.90 2.52 -19.75
C LEU A 316 -15.27 2.05 -19.22
N ALA A 317 -15.35 0.82 -18.71
CA ALA A 317 -16.53 0.31 -18.02
C ALA A 317 -16.71 0.99 -16.65
N LEU A 318 -15.66 1.05 -15.82
CA LEU A 318 -15.71 1.67 -14.49
C LEU A 318 -15.98 3.18 -14.53
N CYS A 319 -15.47 3.91 -15.54
CA CYS A 319 -15.76 5.33 -15.75
C CYS A 319 -17.21 5.60 -16.19
N LYS A 320 -17.95 4.57 -16.63
CA LYS A 320 -19.35 4.65 -17.05
C LYS A 320 -20.33 4.00 -16.05
N ASP A 321 -19.85 3.49 -14.92
CA ASP A 321 -20.63 2.83 -13.86
C ASP A 321 -21.09 3.75 -12.71
N LEU A 322 -21.29 5.05 -12.98
CA LEU A 322 -22.08 5.94 -12.11
C LEU A 322 -22.93 6.88 -12.96
N LEU A 323 -24.09 6.36 -13.36
CA LEU A 323 -25.32 7.14 -13.54
C LEU A 323 -25.63 7.96 -12.27
#